data_AF-A0A151BBV3-F1
#
_entry.id   AF-A0A151BBV3-F1
#
_cell.length_a   1.000
_cell.length_b   1.000
_cell.length_c   1.000
_cell.angle_alpha   90.00
_cell.angle_beta   90.00
_cell.angle_gamma   90.00
#
_symmetry.space_group_name_H-M   'P 1'
#
loop_
_entity.id
_entity.type
_entity.pdbx_description
1 polymer ?
#
loop_
_entity_poly.entity_id
_entity_poly.type
_entity_poly.pdbx_seq_one_letter_code
_entity_poly.pdbx_strand_id
1 'polypeptide(L)'
;MKRFPGNPILKPNPLSPWEARQVFNAGAVYEGGKVHILYRAIGHDQISRLGYASSYDGLYIVERLEKPVFEPLTPEEYDGCEDPRLTKCEDGLVYMAYTAVADIVYGRFQVGLTHISPKDLAEKRWRWGPRSYPFPGVKDKDAAILPKKINGLYALIHRIDPDICISYSSDLRNWCGLKAIMSPRPGMWDNLKIGIGPPPIEISEGWLMVYHGVDMNKVYRLGIAILDKEHPENVIYRCEKPILEPEEDYEKFGYVPNVVFSCGAVLVDGQLLIYYGGADTTVNLAIYDIAELIPSRLEEPIVVEES
;
A
#
# COMPACT_ATOMS: atom_id res chain seq x y z
N MET A 1 1.34 16.14 -11.05
CA MET A 1 0.51 14.91 -11.16
C MET A 1 -0.13 14.76 -12.53
N LYS A 2 -0.14 13.54 -13.09
CA LYS A 2 -0.93 13.16 -14.26
C LYS A 2 -1.59 11.80 -14.03
N ARG A 3 -2.90 11.67 -14.28
CA ARG A 3 -3.52 10.35 -14.44
C ARG A 3 -3.04 9.74 -15.75
N PHE A 4 -2.73 8.45 -15.75
CA PHE A 4 -2.31 7.77 -16.95
C PHE A 4 -3.48 7.70 -17.97
N PRO A 5 -3.29 8.15 -19.23
CA PRO A 5 -4.37 8.14 -20.22
C PRO A 5 -4.96 6.76 -20.53
N GLY A 6 -4.21 5.69 -20.26
CA GLY A 6 -4.67 4.30 -20.41
C GLY A 6 -5.49 3.77 -19.24
N ASN A 7 -5.84 4.60 -18.26
CA ASN A 7 -6.69 4.17 -17.14
C ASN A 7 -8.10 3.77 -17.62
N PRO A 8 -8.72 2.76 -16.98
CA PRO A 8 -8.12 1.84 -16.01
C PRO A 8 -7.15 0.84 -16.64
N ILE A 9 -6.01 0.61 -15.98
CA ILE A 9 -4.98 -0.33 -16.45
C ILE A 9 -5.35 -1.80 -16.19
N LEU A 10 -6.18 -2.07 -15.17
CA LEU A 10 -6.81 -3.38 -14.96
C LEU A 10 -8.29 -3.22 -14.63
N LYS A 11 -9.10 -4.11 -15.19
CA LYS A 11 -10.54 -4.20 -14.99
C LYS A 11 -10.94 -5.65 -14.64
N PRO A 12 -12.10 -5.84 -13.97
CA PRO A 12 -12.69 -7.15 -13.80
C PRO A 12 -12.83 -7.88 -15.13
N ASN A 13 -12.57 -9.18 -15.13
CA ASN A 13 -12.76 -10.03 -16.30
C ASN A 13 -13.98 -10.93 -16.07
N PRO A 14 -15.14 -10.64 -16.71
CA PRO A 14 -16.36 -11.41 -16.50
C PRO A 14 -16.24 -12.91 -16.82
N LEU A 15 -15.23 -13.28 -17.62
CA LEU A 15 -14.96 -14.68 -18.01
C LEU A 15 -14.10 -15.44 -16.98
N SER A 16 -13.54 -14.74 -15.99
CA SER A 16 -12.70 -15.34 -14.96
C SER A 16 -13.41 -15.34 -13.60
N PRO A 17 -13.95 -16.48 -13.13
CA PRO A 17 -14.86 -16.50 -11.98
C PRO A 17 -14.30 -15.93 -10.67
N TRP A 18 -12.98 -15.93 -10.48
CA TRP A 18 -12.32 -15.47 -9.25
C TRP A 18 -12.03 -13.95 -9.23
N GLU A 19 -12.12 -13.28 -10.38
CA GLU A 19 -11.87 -11.83 -10.53
C GLU A 19 -12.96 -11.11 -11.34
N ALA A 20 -14.11 -11.75 -11.50
CA ALA A 20 -15.20 -11.27 -12.35
C ALA A 20 -15.91 -10.02 -11.82
N ARG A 21 -15.80 -9.70 -10.52
CA ARG A 21 -16.54 -8.59 -9.90
C ARG A 21 -15.68 -7.35 -9.70
N GLN A 22 -14.51 -7.49 -9.08
CA GLN A 22 -13.66 -6.37 -8.68
C GLN A 22 -12.18 -6.72 -8.90
N VAL A 23 -11.38 -5.76 -9.38
CA VAL A 23 -9.92 -5.85 -9.55
C VAL A 23 -9.31 -4.51 -9.15
N PHE A 24 -8.73 -4.41 -7.96
CA PHE A 24 -8.42 -3.12 -7.32
C PHE A 24 -7.30 -3.23 -6.27
N ASN A 25 -7.00 -2.13 -5.58
CA ASN A 25 -6.09 -2.08 -4.42
C ASN A 25 -4.76 -2.82 -4.61
N ALA A 26 -4.07 -2.49 -5.70
CA ALA A 26 -2.86 -3.22 -6.10
C ALA A 26 -1.61 -2.77 -5.34
N GLY A 27 -0.86 -3.73 -4.83
CA GLY A 27 0.52 -3.57 -4.39
C GLY A 27 1.48 -3.63 -5.57
N ALA A 28 2.63 -2.96 -5.46
CA ALA A 28 3.63 -2.96 -6.52
C ALA A 28 5.05 -2.93 -5.95
N VAL A 29 5.99 -3.54 -6.65
CA VAL A 29 7.43 -3.48 -6.36
C VAL A 29 8.23 -3.54 -7.67
N TYR A 30 9.28 -2.73 -7.78
CA TYR A 30 10.22 -2.80 -8.89
C TYR A 30 11.37 -3.75 -8.52
N GLU A 31 11.55 -4.82 -9.28
CA GLU A 31 12.56 -5.84 -9.01
C GLU A 31 12.94 -6.54 -10.33
N GLY A 32 14.23 -6.85 -10.52
CA GLY A 32 14.70 -7.56 -11.72
C GLY A 32 14.40 -6.86 -13.05
N GLY A 33 14.33 -5.53 -13.07
CA GLY A 33 14.12 -4.73 -14.29
C GLY A 33 12.66 -4.60 -14.74
N LYS A 34 11.69 -4.92 -13.88
CA LYS A 34 10.26 -4.72 -14.16
C LYS A 34 9.47 -4.42 -12.90
N VAL A 35 8.29 -3.85 -13.06
CA VAL A 35 7.30 -3.70 -12.00
C VAL A 35 6.48 -4.99 -11.87
N HIS A 36 6.45 -5.54 -10.67
CA HIS A 36 5.58 -6.62 -10.25
C HIS A 36 4.36 -6.03 -9.55
N ILE A 37 3.16 -6.34 -10.02
CA ILE A 37 1.89 -5.81 -9.51
C ILE A 37 1.08 -6.97 -8.94
N LEU A 38 0.73 -6.90 -7.67
CA LEU A 38 -0.23 -7.81 -7.04
C LEU A 38 -1.53 -7.06 -6.79
N TYR A 39 -2.58 -7.41 -7.54
CA TYR A 39 -3.88 -6.76 -7.42
C TYR A 39 -4.84 -7.62 -6.59
N ARG A 40 -5.64 -6.98 -5.74
CA ARG A 40 -6.76 -7.66 -5.09
C ARG A 40 -7.87 -7.90 -6.12
N ALA A 41 -8.45 -9.08 -6.10
CA ALA A 41 -9.62 -9.39 -6.89
C ALA A 41 -10.69 -10.12 -6.07
N ILE A 42 -11.95 -9.89 -6.45
CA ILE A 42 -13.12 -10.56 -5.88
C ILE A 42 -13.93 -11.17 -7.02
N GLY A 43 -14.26 -12.43 -6.85
CA GLY A 43 -15.01 -13.24 -7.79
C GLY A 43 -16.45 -13.45 -7.40
N HIS A 44 -17.08 -14.45 -8.03
CA HIS A 44 -18.47 -14.83 -7.73
C HIS A 44 -18.66 -15.36 -6.31
N ASP A 45 -17.60 -15.93 -5.74
CA ASP A 45 -17.57 -16.51 -4.40
C ASP A 45 -17.32 -15.48 -3.28
N GLN A 46 -17.14 -14.20 -3.62
CA GLN A 46 -16.88 -13.10 -2.68
C GLN A 46 -15.57 -13.20 -1.90
N ILE A 47 -14.68 -14.14 -2.22
CA ILE A 47 -13.40 -14.30 -1.51
C ILE A 47 -12.33 -13.42 -2.17
N SER A 48 -11.71 -12.56 -1.37
CA SER A 48 -10.59 -11.73 -1.81
C SER A 48 -9.33 -12.58 -2.04
N ARG A 49 -8.76 -12.50 -3.24
CA ARG A 49 -7.49 -13.14 -3.62
C ARG A 49 -6.56 -12.15 -4.30
N LEU A 50 -5.28 -12.48 -4.43
CA LEU A 50 -4.32 -11.65 -5.14
C LEU A 50 -3.99 -12.25 -6.50
N GLY A 51 -4.16 -11.46 -7.56
CA GLY A 51 -3.69 -11.74 -8.91
C GLY A 51 -2.31 -11.14 -9.17
N TYR A 52 -1.68 -11.55 -10.27
CA TYR A 52 -0.40 -10.98 -10.71
C TYR A 52 -0.53 -10.32 -12.08
N ALA A 53 0.04 -9.13 -12.19
CA ALA A 53 0.36 -8.48 -13.45
C ALA A 53 1.80 -7.95 -13.43
N SER A 54 2.37 -7.64 -14.59
CA SER A 54 3.68 -7.00 -14.68
C SER A 54 3.77 -5.99 -15.80
N SER A 55 4.75 -5.10 -15.68
CA SER A 55 5.04 -4.03 -16.63
C SER A 55 6.54 -3.76 -16.63
N TYR A 56 7.15 -3.54 -17.80
CA TYR A 56 8.58 -3.19 -17.88
C TYR A 56 8.83 -1.71 -17.56
N ASP A 57 7.93 -0.82 -17.99
CA ASP A 57 8.02 0.63 -17.82
C ASP A 57 7.15 1.16 -16.66
N GLY A 58 6.35 0.28 -16.06
CA GLY A 58 5.38 0.61 -15.03
C GLY A 58 4.07 1.22 -15.56
N LEU A 59 3.97 1.50 -16.86
CA LEU A 59 2.82 2.16 -17.49
C LEU A 59 1.91 1.15 -18.20
N TYR A 60 2.49 0.27 -19.01
CA TYR A 60 1.74 -0.69 -19.82
C TYR A 60 1.89 -2.10 -19.27
N ILE A 61 0.75 -2.77 -19.03
CA ILE A 61 0.74 -4.16 -18.57
C ILE A 61 1.17 -5.08 -19.71
N VAL A 62 2.23 -5.85 -19.48
CA VAL A 62 2.78 -6.82 -20.45
C VAL A 62 2.39 -8.26 -20.15
N GLU A 63 1.98 -8.55 -18.91
CA GLU A 63 1.51 -9.87 -18.49
C GLU A 63 0.45 -9.72 -17.39
N ARG A 64 -0.60 -10.54 -17.45
CA ARG A 64 -1.59 -10.75 -16.38
C ARG A 64 -1.87 -12.25 -16.32
N LEU A 65 -1.72 -12.86 -15.14
CA LEU A 65 -1.95 -14.30 -15.01
C LEU A 65 -3.44 -14.61 -14.83
N GLU A 66 -3.85 -15.77 -15.37
CA GLU A 66 -5.25 -16.22 -15.36
C GLU A 66 -5.70 -16.76 -13.99
N LYS A 67 -4.77 -17.09 -13.11
CA LYS A 67 -5.02 -17.68 -11.78
C LYS A 67 -4.49 -16.77 -10.67
N PRO A 68 -5.12 -16.79 -9.49
CA PRO A 68 -4.58 -16.11 -8.33
C PRO A 68 -3.20 -16.66 -7.97
N VAL A 69 -2.38 -15.81 -7.37
CA VAL A 69 -1.01 -16.11 -6.95
C VAL A 69 -0.85 -16.09 -5.42
N PHE A 70 -1.89 -15.64 -4.72
CA PHE A 70 -2.01 -15.71 -3.27
C PHE A 70 -3.51 -15.80 -2.91
N GLU A 71 -3.87 -16.82 -2.14
CA GLU A 71 -5.24 -17.13 -1.73
C GLU A 71 -5.27 -17.56 -0.25
N PRO A 72 -6.44 -17.56 0.42
CA PRO A 72 -6.57 -18.06 1.79
C PRO A 72 -6.00 -19.46 1.98
N LEU A 73 -5.17 -19.66 3.01
CA LEU A 73 -4.62 -20.97 3.40
C LEU A 73 -4.83 -21.30 4.87
N THR A 74 -5.04 -20.31 5.74
CA THR A 74 -5.22 -20.53 7.18
C THR A 74 -6.56 -19.98 7.70
N PRO A 75 -7.01 -20.38 8.90
CA PRO A 75 -8.25 -19.86 9.49
C PRO A 75 -8.27 -18.33 9.69
N GLU A 76 -7.10 -17.72 9.89
CA GLU A 76 -6.95 -16.28 10.12
C GLU A 76 -7.28 -15.40 8.90
N GLU A 77 -7.44 -16.01 7.74
CA GLU A 77 -7.63 -15.36 6.44
C GLU A 77 -8.68 -16.07 5.58
N TYR A 78 -9.51 -16.90 6.22
CA TYR A 78 -10.49 -17.77 5.58
C TYR A 78 -11.39 -17.05 4.56
N ASP A 79 -11.83 -15.83 4.88
CA ASP A 79 -12.69 -15.01 4.04
C ASP A 79 -11.93 -14.13 3.04
N GLY A 80 -10.60 -14.06 3.13
CA GLY A 80 -9.80 -13.39 2.11
C GLY A 80 -8.42 -12.90 2.55
N CYS A 81 -7.58 -12.70 1.54
CA CYS A 81 -6.32 -11.98 1.64
C CYS A 81 -6.45 -10.67 0.85
N GLU A 82 -6.32 -9.53 1.52
CA GLU A 82 -6.67 -8.23 0.96
C GLU A 82 -5.51 -7.24 0.93
N ASP A 83 -5.55 -6.35 -0.07
CA ASP A 83 -4.79 -5.11 -0.15
C ASP A 83 -3.28 -5.27 0.13
N PRO A 84 -2.53 -5.96 -0.75
CA PRO A 84 -1.13 -6.27 -0.52
C PRO A 84 -0.23 -5.03 -0.63
N ARG A 85 0.76 -4.93 0.25
CA ARG A 85 1.87 -3.96 0.18
C ARG A 85 3.17 -4.74 0.06
N LEU A 86 3.95 -4.48 -0.99
CA LEU A 86 5.18 -5.21 -1.29
C LEU A 86 6.40 -4.33 -1.03
N THR A 87 7.25 -4.72 -0.09
CA THR A 87 8.49 -4.01 0.23
C THR A 87 9.68 -4.89 -0.09
N LYS A 88 10.59 -4.41 -0.95
CA LYS A 88 11.93 -4.99 -1.07
C LYS A 88 12.78 -4.50 0.10
N CYS A 89 13.18 -5.42 0.98
CA CYS A 89 13.99 -5.09 2.16
C CYS A 89 15.49 -5.30 1.92
N GLU A 90 16.30 -4.66 2.76
CA GLU A 90 17.76 -4.68 2.72
C GLU A 90 18.40 -6.07 2.87
N ASP A 91 17.66 -7.05 3.41
CA ASP A 91 18.09 -8.45 3.49
C ASP A 91 17.94 -9.22 2.16
N GLY A 92 17.40 -8.57 1.13
CA GLY A 92 17.23 -9.11 -0.21
C GLY A 92 15.86 -9.75 -0.46
N LEU A 93 14.99 -9.90 0.54
CA LEU A 93 13.66 -10.48 0.38
C LEU A 93 12.62 -9.42 0.00
N VAL A 94 11.56 -9.86 -0.69
CA VAL A 94 10.36 -9.05 -0.89
C VAL A 94 9.34 -9.47 0.15
N TYR A 95 9.06 -8.59 1.10
CA TYR A 95 8.03 -8.79 2.11
C TYR A 95 6.68 -8.35 1.58
N MET A 96 5.63 -9.10 1.94
CA MET A 96 4.25 -8.71 1.70
C MET A 96 3.54 -8.56 3.03
N ALA A 97 3.04 -7.36 3.29
CA ALA A 97 2.02 -7.12 4.30
C ALA A 97 0.65 -7.08 3.64
N TYR A 98 -0.35 -7.68 4.27
CA TYR A 98 -1.71 -7.78 3.74
C TYR A 98 -2.71 -7.84 4.89
N THR A 99 -3.99 -7.63 4.57
CA THR A 99 -5.07 -7.83 5.55
C THR A 99 -5.57 -9.26 5.44
N ALA A 100 -5.38 -10.03 6.51
CA ALA A 100 -5.91 -11.38 6.68
C ALA A 100 -7.33 -11.26 7.26
N VAL A 101 -8.34 -11.66 6.49
CA VAL A 101 -9.75 -11.59 6.90
C VAL A 101 -10.21 -12.98 7.30
N ALA A 102 -10.31 -13.23 8.59
CA ALA A 102 -10.80 -14.50 9.13
C ALA A 102 -12.32 -14.63 8.99
N ASP A 103 -13.02 -13.50 9.15
CA ASP A 103 -14.48 -13.45 9.15
C ASP A 103 -14.98 -12.05 8.82
N ILE A 104 -15.52 -11.86 7.61
CA ILE A 104 -15.99 -10.56 7.14
C ILE A 104 -17.26 -10.11 7.88
N VAL A 105 -18.11 -11.05 8.29
CA VAL A 105 -19.41 -10.76 8.93
C VAL A 105 -19.21 -10.19 10.33
N TYR A 106 -18.29 -10.78 11.11
CA TYR A 106 -17.96 -10.27 12.45
C TYR A 106 -16.83 -9.22 12.45
N GLY A 107 -16.31 -8.87 11.26
CA GLY A 107 -15.21 -7.93 11.10
C GLY A 107 -13.95 -8.38 11.83
N ARG A 108 -13.62 -9.68 11.74
CA ARG A 108 -12.38 -10.25 12.25
C ARG A 108 -11.34 -10.22 11.14
N PHE A 109 -10.47 -9.23 11.22
CA PHE A 109 -9.34 -9.07 10.33
C PHE A 109 -8.13 -8.59 11.11
N GLN A 110 -6.94 -8.86 10.60
CA GLN A 110 -5.66 -8.47 11.19
C GLN A 110 -4.60 -8.32 10.11
N VAL A 111 -3.44 -7.79 10.48
CA VAL A 111 -2.26 -7.77 9.62
C VAL A 111 -1.70 -9.18 9.47
N GLY A 112 -1.44 -9.59 8.23
CA GLY A 112 -0.63 -10.75 7.88
C GLY A 112 0.69 -10.30 7.24
N LEU A 113 1.75 -11.08 7.46
CA LEU A 113 3.06 -10.91 6.84
C LEU A 113 3.52 -12.22 6.20
N THR A 114 4.17 -12.11 5.05
CA THR A 114 4.93 -13.19 4.41
C THR A 114 6.06 -12.59 3.59
N HIS A 115 6.86 -13.41 2.92
CA HIS A 115 7.92 -12.96 2.03
C HIS A 115 8.09 -13.90 0.84
N ILE A 116 8.76 -13.41 -0.21
CA ILE A 116 9.17 -14.21 -1.36
C ILE A 116 10.58 -13.80 -1.79
N SER A 117 11.35 -14.75 -2.30
CA SER A 117 12.67 -14.42 -2.86
C SER A 117 12.51 -13.69 -4.21
N PRO A 118 13.40 -12.75 -4.56
CA PRO A 118 13.36 -12.08 -5.87
C PRO A 118 13.42 -13.07 -7.03
N LYS A 119 14.19 -14.15 -6.86
CA LYS A 119 14.30 -15.21 -7.86
C LYS A 119 12.96 -15.91 -8.08
N ASP A 120 12.29 -16.31 -7.00
CA ASP A 120 10.97 -16.95 -7.08
C ASP A 120 9.91 -16.00 -7.64
N LEU A 121 9.94 -14.73 -7.25
CA LEU A 121 9.06 -13.69 -7.80
C LEU A 121 9.29 -13.47 -9.30
N ALA A 122 10.55 -13.37 -9.75
CA ALA A 122 10.92 -13.19 -11.15
C ALA A 122 10.52 -14.39 -12.02
N GLU A 123 10.76 -15.61 -11.52
CA GLU A 123 10.46 -16.87 -12.19
C GLU A 123 9.01 -17.34 -11.95
N LYS A 124 8.18 -16.49 -11.32
CA LYS A 124 6.74 -16.73 -11.04
C LYS A 124 6.50 -18.05 -10.28
N ARG A 125 7.43 -18.43 -9.42
CA ARG A 125 7.27 -19.52 -8.46
C ARG A 125 6.70 -18.92 -7.20
N TRP A 126 5.39 -19.02 -7.00
CA TRP A 126 4.66 -18.44 -5.85
C TRP A 126 4.93 -19.20 -4.53
N ARG A 127 6.20 -19.42 -4.21
CA ARG A 127 6.71 -20.08 -3.00
C ARG A 127 6.87 -19.02 -1.91
N TRP A 128 5.73 -18.55 -1.41
CA TRP A 128 5.67 -17.65 -0.28
C TRP A 128 6.23 -18.33 0.97
N GLY A 129 6.95 -17.56 1.79
CA GLY A 129 7.38 -17.96 3.11
C GLY A 129 6.19 -18.17 4.06
N PRO A 130 6.47 -18.57 5.31
CA PRO A 130 5.42 -18.75 6.32
C PRO A 130 4.57 -17.48 6.48
N ARG A 131 3.26 -17.67 6.67
CA ARG A 131 2.35 -16.59 7.06
C ARG A 131 2.49 -16.35 8.55
N SER A 132 2.76 -15.11 8.94
CA SER A 132 2.77 -14.67 10.33
C SER A 132 1.76 -13.56 10.55
N TYR A 133 1.26 -13.45 11.78
CA TYR A 133 0.25 -12.47 12.17
C TYR A 133 0.85 -11.62 13.30
N PRO A 134 1.41 -10.41 13.00
CA PRO A 134 2.12 -9.58 13.98
C PRO A 134 1.33 -9.27 15.25
N PHE A 135 0.03 -9.08 15.12
CA PHE A 135 -0.86 -8.68 16.21
C PHE A 135 -2.10 -9.60 16.27
N PRO A 136 -1.95 -10.85 16.74
CA PRO A 136 -3.03 -11.83 16.73
C PRO A 136 -4.31 -11.30 17.40
N GLY A 137 -5.40 -11.25 16.64
CA GLY A 137 -6.73 -10.84 17.13
C GLY A 137 -6.93 -9.32 17.30
N VAL A 138 -5.92 -8.50 17.00
CA VAL A 138 -6.06 -7.03 16.96
C VAL A 138 -6.65 -6.64 15.61
N LYS A 139 -7.72 -5.82 15.64
CA LYS A 139 -8.31 -5.25 14.41
C LYS A 139 -7.36 -4.21 13.83
N ASP A 140 -6.59 -4.66 12.86
CA ASP A 140 -5.48 -3.93 12.28
C ASP A 140 -5.39 -4.22 10.78
N LYS A 141 -5.01 -3.22 9.99
CA LYS A 141 -4.85 -3.30 8.54
C LYS A 141 -3.96 -2.18 8.05
N ASP A 142 -3.86 -2.01 6.74
CA ASP A 142 -3.05 -0.95 6.12
C ASP A 142 -1.63 -1.00 6.67
N ALA A 143 -0.90 -2.08 6.39
CA ALA A 143 0.42 -2.31 6.94
C ALA A 143 1.47 -2.42 5.84
N ALA A 144 2.68 -1.94 6.13
CA ALA A 144 3.87 -2.11 5.32
C ALA A 144 5.13 -2.06 6.19
N ILE A 145 6.12 -2.88 5.84
CA ILE A 145 7.45 -2.82 6.46
C ILE A 145 8.26 -1.73 5.76
N LEU A 146 9.07 -0.97 6.50
CA LEU A 146 10.08 -0.09 5.91
C LEU A 146 11.17 -0.92 5.21
N PRO A 147 11.71 -0.48 4.06
CA PRO A 147 12.70 -1.26 3.31
C PRO A 147 14.06 -1.38 4.02
N LYS A 148 14.33 -0.55 5.03
CA LYS A 148 15.53 -0.62 5.87
C LYS A 148 15.16 -0.77 7.34
N LYS A 149 16.04 -1.41 8.10
CA LYS A 149 15.92 -1.44 9.56
C LYS A 149 16.23 -0.09 10.17
N ILE A 150 15.54 0.20 11.27
CA ILE A 150 15.72 1.39 12.10
C ILE A 150 16.40 0.94 13.39
N ASN A 151 17.62 1.39 13.63
CA ASN A 151 18.43 0.97 14.78
C ASN A 151 18.53 -0.57 14.92
N GLY A 152 18.66 -1.27 13.79
CA GLY A 152 18.75 -2.73 13.72
C GLY A 152 17.41 -3.49 13.87
N LEU A 153 16.28 -2.78 13.95
CA LEU A 153 14.94 -3.37 14.05
C LEU A 153 14.15 -3.17 12.75
N TYR A 154 13.35 -4.16 12.36
CA TYR A 154 12.30 -3.97 11.37
C TYR A 154 11.26 -2.98 11.92
N ALA A 155 10.83 -2.04 11.09
CA ALA A 155 9.76 -1.11 11.41
C ALA A 155 8.55 -1.45 10.54
N LEU A 156 7.40 -1.66 11.18
CA LEU A 156 6.11 -1.86 10.54
C LEU A 156 5.27 -0.62 10.78
N ILE A 157 4.88 0.05 9.71
CA ILE A 157 3.83 1.07 9.75
C ILE A 157 2.51 0.34 9.49
N HIS A 158 1.52 0.56 10.34
CA HIS A 158 0.24 -0.14 10.30
C HIS A 158 -0.89 0.76 10.81
N ARG A 159 -2.12 0.26 10.91
CA ARG A 159 -3.28 1.08 11.27
C ARG A 159 -4.19 0.35 12.25
N ILE A 160 -4.08 0.75 13.51
CA ILE A 160 -5.11 0.52 14.53
C ILE A 160 -6.09 1.69 14.46
N ASP A 161 -7.32 1.40 14.03
CA ASP A 161 -8.32 2.43 13.69
C ASP A 161 -8.51 3.44 14.85
N PRO A 162 -8.38 4.76 14.61
CA PRO A 162 -8.29 5.45 13.32
C PRO A 162 -6.90 5.94 12.89
N ASP A 163 -5.87 5.59 13.65
CA ASP A 163 -4.53 6.18 13.56
C ASP A 163 -3.57 5.34 12.73
N ILE A 164 -2.62 6.01 12.07
CA ILE A 164 -1.43 5.33 11.55
C ILE A 164 -0.45 5.19 12.71
N CYS A 165 -0.01 3.96 12.91
CA CYS A 165 0.87 3.54 13.99
C CYS A 165 2.18 2.99 13.42
N ILE A 166 3.20 2.94 14.28
CA ILE A 166 4.45 2.23 14.03
C ILE A 166 4.71 1.22 15.15
N SER A 167 5.30 0.09 14.80
CA SER A 167 5.78 -0.94 15.72
C SER A 167 7.10 -1.51 15.22
N TYR A 168 7.91 -2.05 16.13
CA TYR A 168 9.27 -2.52 15.84
C TYR A 168 9.45 -4.00 16.18
N SER A 169 10.33 -4.69 15.46
CA SER A 169 10.65 -6.10 15.71
C SER A 169 12.10 -6.43 15.33
N SER A 170 12.77 -7.28 16.11
CA SER A 170 14.10 -7.81 15.76
C SER A 170 14.02 -9.08 14.90
N ASP A 171 12.88 -9.78 14.91
CA ASP A 171 12.73 -11.14 14.38
C ASP A 171 11.49 -11.34 13.48
N LEU A 172 10.73 -10.28 13.21
CA LEU A 172 9.47 -10.26 12.44
C LEU A 172 8.32 -11.07 13.07
N ARG A 173 8.47 -11.50 14.32
CA ARG A 173 7.49 -12.30 15.06
C ARG A 173 7.00 -11.56 16.29
N ASN A 174 7.93 -11.02 17.07
CA ASN A 174 7.65 -10.29 18.29
C ASN A 174 7.73 -8.80 17.99
N TRP A 175 6.58 -8.13 18.07
CA TRP A 175 6.44 -6.71 17.76
C TRP A 175 6.19 -5.92 19.05
N CYS A 176 6.90 -4.80 19.22
CA CYS A 176 6.81 -3.94 20.39
C CYS A 176 6.95 -2.46 20.00
N GLY A 177 6.85 -1.56 20.99
CA GLY A 177 7.03 -0.13 20.77
C GLY A 177 5.91 0.52 19.96
N LEU A 178 4.68 -0.03 20.04
CA LEU A 178 3.50 0.53 19.39
C LEU A 178 3.34 2.02 19.73
N LYS A 179 3.32 2.86 18.70
CA LYS A 179 3.10 4.30 18.83
C LYS A 179 2.23 4.79 17.69
N ALA A 180 1.17 5.54 18.00
CA ALA A 180 0.44 6.33 17.01
C ALA A 180 1.34 7.48 16.54
N ILE A 181 1.57 7.59 15.23
CA ILE A 181 2.46 8.59 14.61
C ILE A 181 1.68 9.66 13.87
N MET A 182 0.46 9.33 13.42
CA MET A 182 -0.40 10.25 12.72
C MET A 182 -1.87 9.92 13.03
N SER A 183 -2.66 10.95 13.34
CA SER A 183 -4.09 10.85 13.63
C SER A 183 -4.95 11.63 12.61
N PRO A 184 -6.25 11.30 12.48
CA PRO A 184 -7.16 12.09 11.65
C PRO A 184 -7.25 13.55 12.11
N ARG A 185 -7.51 14.46 11.16
CA ARG A 185 -7.59 15.90 11.44
C ARG A 185 -9.04 16.39 11.32
N PRO A 186 -9.70 16.77 12.44
CA PRO A 186 -11.05 17.30 12.39
C PRO A 186 -11.20 18.48 11.44
N GLY A 187 -12.23 18.46 10.59
CA GLY A 187 -12.50 19.50 9.60
C GLY A 187 -11.65 19.44 8.32
N MET A 188 -10.74 18.46 8.19
CA MET A 188 -9.91 18.30 6.99
C MET A 188 -10.39 17.12 6.13
N TRP A 189 -9.74 16.92 4.98
CA TRP A 189 -10.07 15.83 4.05
C TRP A 189 -9.72 14.43 4.60
N ASP A 190 -8.91 14.36 5.66
CA ASP A 190 -8.48 13.16 6.36
C ASP A 190 -9.02 13.11 7.80
N ASN A 191 -10.32 13.38 7.94
CA ASN A 191 -11.03 13.56 9.22
C ASN A 191 -11.46 12.26 9.90
N LEU A 192 -12.08 11.33 9.19
CA LEU A 192 -12.75 10.17 9.77
C LEU A 192 -11.76 9.10 10.20
N LYS A 193 -10.85 8.75 9.29
CA LYS A 193 -9.78 7.78 9.50
C LYS A 193 -8.69 7.99 8.46
N ILE A 194 -7.50 7.51 8.78
CA ILE A 194 -6.36 7.45 7.90
C ILE A 194 -5.76 6.05 7.90
N GLY A 195 -4.92 5.76 6.91
CA GLY A 195 -4.13 4.54 6.83
C GLY A 195 -3.03 4.70 5.79
N ILE A 196 -1.91 4.00 5.99
CA ILE A 196 -0.85 4.00 4.99
C ILE A 196 -1.36 3.39 3.68
N GLY A 197 -0.91 3.96 2.56
CA GLY A 197 -1.17 3.41 1.25
C GLY A 197 -0.09 2.39 0.86
N PRO A 198 0.80 2.71 -0.09
CA PRO A 198 2.02 1.96 -0.39
C PRO A 198 3.05 1.95 0.75
N PRO A 199 4.02 1.01 0.71
CA PRO A 199 5.23 1.11 1.53
C PRO A 199 5.91 2.49 1.37
N PRO A 200 6.43 3.10 2.46
CA PRO A 200 7.14 4.36 2.37
C PRO A 200 8.41 4.22 1.55
N ILE A 201 8.70 5.23 0.75
CA ILE A 201 9.86 5.29 -0.13
C ILE A 201 10.94 6.13 0.54
N GLU A 202 12.17 5.62 0.57
CA GLU A 202 13.31 6.39 1.05
C GLU A 202 13.63 7.52 0.07
N ILE A 203 13.67 8.75 0.59
CA ILE A 203 14.15 9.95 -0.10
C ILE A 203 15.28 10.60 0.72
N SER A 204 15.86 11.69 0.23
CA SER A 204 16.91 12.43 0.96
C SER A 204 16.41 12.97 2.29
N GLU A 205 15.17 13.47 2.31
CA GLU A 205 14.55 14.18 3.43
C GLU A 205 13.99 13.22 4.50
N GLY A 206 13.84 11.93 4.17
CA GLY A 206 13.23 10.94 5.07
C GLY A 206 12.48 9.83 4.35
N TRP A 207 11.38 9.39 4.95
CA TRP A 207 10.47 8.39 4.38
C TRP A 207 9.24 9.07 3.79
N LEU A 208 9.15 9.12 2.46
CA LEU A 208 7.95 9.58 1.76
C LEU A 208 6.84 8.54 1.89
N MET A 209 5.82 8.86 2.69
CA MET A 209 4.66 8.03 2.91
C MET A 209 3.45 8.61 2.16
N VAL A 210 2.98 7.90 1.13
CA VAL A 210 1.65 8.14 0.57
C VAL A 210 0.62 7.45 1.48
N TYR A 211 -0.39 8.19 1.92
CA TYR A 211 -1.43 7.70 2.81
C TYR A 211 -2.82 8.05 2.28
N HIS A 212 -3.82 7.26 2.66
CA HIS A 212 -5.21 7.60 2.37
C HIS A 212 -5.84 8.32 3.57
N GLY A 213 -6.74 9.25 3.26
CA GLY A 213 -7.58 9.94 4.22
C GLY A 213 -9.03 9.88 3.80
N VAL A 214 -9.92 9.74 4.78
CA VAL A 214 -11.36 9.64 4.57
C VAL A 214 -12.03 10.83 5.25
N ASP A 215 -12.86 11.56 4.50
CA ASP A 215 -13.64 12.65 5.08
C ASP A 215 -14.97 12.15 5.70
N MET A 216 -15.74 13.06 6.28
CA MET A 216 -17.04 12.75 6.89
C MET A 216 -18.10 12.28 5.87
N ASN A 217 -17.92 12.58 4.59
CA ASN A 217 -18.76 12.11 3.49
C ASN A 217 -18.29 10.76 2.94
N LYS A 218 -17.30 10.12 3.59
CA LYS A 218 -16.67 8.85 3.18
C LYS A 218 -15.98 8.92 1.82
N VAL A 219 -15.54 10.10 1.40
CA VAL A 219 -14.71 10.25 0.20
C VAL A 219 -13.28 9.92 0.56
N TYR A 220 -12.69 8.96 -0.16
CA TYR A 220 -11.29 8.57 0.03
C TYR A 220 -10.39 9.35 -0.93
N ARG A 221 -9.34 9.94 -0.36
CA ARG A 221 -8.31 10.69 -1.10
C ARG A 221 -6.93 10.23 -0.69
N LEU A 222 -5.93 10.50 -1.51
CA LEU A 222 -4.52 10.29 -1.17
C LEU A 222 -3.85 11.60 -0.78
N GLY A 223 -2.95 11.54 0.19
CA GLY A 223 -2.01 12.59 0.52
C GLY A 223 -0.63 12.03 0.78
N ILE A 224 0.29 12.91 1.18
CA ILE A 224 1.66 12.54 1.57
C ILE A 224 2.00 13.04 2.96
N ALA A 225 2.85 12.27 3.62
CA ALA A 225 3.61 12.69 4.78
C ALA A 225 5.08 12.30 4.57
N ILE A 226 6.00 13.02 5.21
CA ILE A 226 7.40 12.62 5.28
C ILE A 226 7.69 12.35 6.75
N LEU A 227 8.22 11.15 7.01
CA LEU A 227 8.68 10.74 8.33
C LEU A 227 10.19 10.94 8.42
N ASP A 228 10.70 11.26 9.60
CA ASP A 228 12.14 11.36 9.84
C ASP A 228 12.86 10.05 9.48
N LYS A 229 14.06 10.16 8.91
CA LYS A 229 14.80 9.02 8.37
C LYS A 229 15.25 8.04 9.45
N GLU A 230 15.73 8.55 10.57
CA GLU A 230 16.31 7.78 11.68
C GLU A 230 15.28 7.50 12.78
N HIS A 231 14.27 8.38 12.90
CA HIS A 231 13.21 8.34 13.88
C HIS A 231 11.83 8.40 13.20
N PRO A 232 11.43 7.38 12.41
CA PRO A 232 10.20 7.42 11.60
C PRO A 232 8.90 7.54 12.41
N GLU A 233 8.96 7.43 13.74
CA GLU A 233 7.88 7.85 14.62
C GLU A 233 7.60 9.37 14.63
N ASN A 234 8.45 10.17 14.01
CA ASN A 234 8.33 11.62 13.91
C ASN A 234 7.90 12.02 12.50
N VAL A 235 6.72 12.62 12.38
CA VAL A 235 6.22 13.19 11.12
C VAL A 235 6.81 14.59 10.94
N ILE A 236 7.70 14.78 9.97
CA ILE A 236 8.36 16.07 9.69
C ILE A 236 7.60 16.92 8.67
N TYR A 237 6.75 16.27 7.86
CA TYR A 237 5.83 16.94 6.95
C TYR A 237 4.55 16.14 6.76
N ARG A 238 3.43 16.84 6.56
CA ARG A 238 2.14 16.27 6.16
C ARG A 238 1.43 17.29 5.28
N CYS A 239 0.93 16.87 4.12
CA CYS A 239 0.26 17.78 3.21
C CYS A 239 -1.06 18.32 3.79
N GLU A 240 -1.40 19.55 3.43
CA GLU A 240 -2.68 20.17 3.83
C GLU A 240 -3.81 19.82 2.86
N LYS A 241 -3.48 19.61 1.59
CA LYS A 241 -4.41 19.26 0.51
C LYS A 241 -4.14 17.83 0.01
N PRO A 242 -5.17 17.11 -0.46
CA PRO A 242 -4.97 15.81 -1.10
C PRO A 242 -4.08 15.99 -2.34
N ILE A 243 -3.28 14.98 -2.64
CA ILE A 243 -2.53 14.92 -3.89
C ILE A 243 -3.39 14.32 -5.01
N LEU A 244 -4.31 13.40 -4.66
CA LEU A 244 -5.22 12.73 -5.59
C LEU A 244 -6.60 12.58 -4.95
N GLU A 245 -7.65 12.91 -5.70
CA GLU A 245 -9.04 12.75 -5.30
C GLU A 245 -9.90 12.20 -6.45
N PRO A 246 -11.10 11.65 -6.16
CA PRO A 246 -11.98 11.11 -7.20
C PRO A 246 -12.52 12.20 -8.14
N GLU A 247 -12.11 12.17 -9.40
CA GLU A 247 -12.53 13.10 -10.45
C GLU A 247 -13.01 12.39 -11.71
N GLU A 248 -12.50 11.18 -11.98
CA GLU A 248 -12.87 10.39 -13.16
C GLU A 248 -14.04 9.44 -12.87
N ASP A 249 -14.75 9.01 -13.92
CA ASP A 249 -15.92 8.14 -13.77
C ASP A 249 -15.57 6.81 -13.07
N TYR A 250 -14.39 6.24 -13.36
CA TYR A 250 -13.91 5.01 -12.73
C TYR A 250 -13.47 5.20 -11.26
N GLU A 251 -13.43 6.43 -10.74
CA GLU A 251 -13.13 6.78 -9.34
C GLU A 251 -14.41 7.14 -8.58
N LYS A 252 -15.40 7.72 -9.29
CA LYS A 252 -16.70 8.13 -8.75
C LYS A 252 -17.73 7.00 -8.76
N PHE A 253 -17.68 6.10 -9.73
CA PHE A 253 -18.67 5.05 -9.93
C PHE A 253 -18.05 3.66 -9.91
N GLY A 254 -18.59 2.78 -9.06
CA GLY A 254 -18.11 1.42 -8.86
C GLY A 254 -18.76 0.78 -7.64
N TYR A 255 -18.14 -0.26 -7.10
CA TYR A 255 -18.62 -0.98 -5.92
C TYR A 255 -18.70 -0.06 -4.68
N VAL A 256 -17.67 0.77 -4.46
CA VAL A 256 -17.71 1.85 -3.45
C VAL A 256 -17.47 3.17 -4.17
N PRO A 257 -18.46 4.07 -4.28
CA PRO A 257 -18.30 5.31 -5.02
C PRO A 257 -17.36 6.30 -4.30
N ASN A 258 -16.75 7.20 -5.07
CA ASN A 258 -15.86 8.27 -4.59
C ASN A 258 -14.64 7.76 -3.81
N VAL A 259 -13.91 6.81 -4.41
CA VAL A 259 -12.72 6.22 -3.80
C VAL A 259 -11.53 6.26 -4.76
N VAL A 260 -10.44 6.86 -4.28
CA VAL A 260 -9.07 6.56 -4.73
C VAL A 260 -8.28 5.96 -3.56
N PHE A 261 -7.71 4.77 -3.75
CA PHE A 261 -7.03 4.03 -2.69
C PHE A 261 -5.79 3.33 -3.22
N SER A 262 -4.62 3.48 -2.60
CA SER A 262 -3.36 2.93 -3.14
C SER A 262 -2.72 1.94 -2.18
N CYS A 263 -2.22 0.83 -2.69
CA CYS A 263 -1.40 -0.13 -1.92
C CYS A 263 0.02 -0.29 -2.48
N GLY A 264 0.29 0.30 -3.65
CA GLY A 264 1.54 0.10 -4.37
C GLY A 264 1.99 1.38 -5.07
N ALA A 265 3.26 1.70 -4.90
CA ALA A 265 3.91 2.74 -5.67
C ALA A 265 5.36 2.33 -5.92
N VAL A 266 5.91 2.75 -7.06
CA VAL A 266 7.30 2.50 -7.43
C VAL A 266 7.92 3.79 -7.94
N LEU A 267 9.20 4.00 -7.63
CA LEU A 267 10.00 5.09 -8.16
C LEU A 267 10.81 4.57 -9.35
N VAL A 268 10.54 5.09 -10.55
CA VAL A 268 11.22 4.72 -11.79
C VAL A 268 11.67 6.01 -12.47
N ASP A 269 12.98 6.18 -12.68
CA ASP A 269 13.58 7.33 -13.38
C ASP A 269 13.09 8.70 -12.86
N GLY A 270 12.99 8.85 -11.53
CA GLY A 270 12.51 10.08 -10.88
C GLY A 270 10.98 10.26 -10.89
N GLN A 271 10.24 9.36 -11.53
CA GLN A 271 8.79 9.36 -11.53
C GLN A 271 8.24 8.41 -10.46
N LEU A 272 7.38 8.95 -9.60
CA LEU A 272 6.59 8.16 -8.68
C LEU A 272 5.33 7.68 -9.40
N LEU A 273 5.26 6.37 -9.63
CA LEU A 273 4.12 5.67 -10.22
C LEU A 273 3.25 5.12 -9.08
N ILE A 274 2.06 5.69 -8.87
CA ILE A 274 1.11 5.30 -7.82
C ILE A 274 0.00 4.45 -8.45
N TYR A 275 -0.05 3.15 -8.09
CA TYR A 275 -1.09 2.23 -8.51
C TYR A 275 -2.25 2.27 -7.53
N TYR A 276 -3.41 2.73 -7.99
CA TYR A 276 -4.56 2.99 -7.12
C TYR A 276 -5.84 2.30 -7.59
N GLY A 277 -6.60 1.79 -6.64
CA GLY A 277 -7.99 1.38 -6.77
C GLY A 277 -8.88 2.58 -7.07
N GLY A 278 -9.70 2.46 -8.11
CA GLY A 278 -10.80 3.37 -8.41
C GLY A 278 -12.13 2.73 -8.07
N ALA A 279 -12.89 3.37 -7.17
CA ALA A 279 -14.21 2.97 -6.73
C ALA A 279 -14.35 1.48 -6.31
N ASP A 280 -13.31 0.91 -5.67
CA ASP A 280 -13.19 -0.52 -5.33
C ASP A 280 -13.49 -1.49 -6.49
N THR A 281 -13.18 -1.07 -7.73
CA THR A 281 -13.59 -1.82 -8.93
C THR A 281 -12.44 -2.04 -9.91
N THR A 282 -11.55 -1.05 -10.06
CA THR A 282 -10.50 -1.04 -11.08
C THR A 282 -9.14 -0.68 -10.50
N VAL A 283 -8.05 -1.06 -11.18
CA VAL A 283 -6.70 -0.54 -10.91
C VAL A 283 -6.37 0.53 -11.94
N ASN A 284 -5.84 1.64 -11.46
CA ASN A 284 -5.49 2.84 -12.21
C ASN A 284 -4.07 3.26 -11.84
N LEU A 285 -3.52 4.20 -12.60
CA LEU A 285 -2.17 4.73 -12.41
C LEU A 285 -2.18 6.26 -12.40
N ALA A 286 -1.50 6.83 -11.41
CA ALA A 286 -1.17 8.25 -11.33
C ALA A 286 0.35 8.41 -11.31
N ILE A 287 0.84 9.45 -11.98
CA ILE A 287 2.25 9.70 -12.21
C ILE A 287 2.61 11.07 -11.64
N TYR A 288 3.65 11.12 -10.81
CA TYR A 288 4.26 12.35 -10.32
C TYR A 288 5.72 12.38 -10.71
N ASP A 289 6.24 13.56 -11.01
CA ASP A 289 7.65 13.81 -10.75
C ASP A 289 7.82 13.86 -9.22
N ILE A 290 8.72 13.06 -8.66
CA ILE A 290 8.89 12.99 -7.21
C ILE A 290 9.27 14.35 -6.61
N ALA A 291 9.96 15.20 -7.36
CA ALA A 291 10.32 16.54 -6.92
C ALA A 291 9.08 17.42 -6.64
N GLU A 292 7.96 17.20 -7.35
CA GLU A 292 6.69 17.93 -7.09
C GLU A 292 6.10 17.60 -5.71
N LEU A 293 6.51 16.49 -5.10
CA LEU A 293 5.99 16.01 -3.81
C LEU A 293 6.87 16.42 -2.62
N ILE A 294 8.08 16.92 -2.87
CA ILE A 294 8.99 17.38 -1.83
C ILE A 294 8.70 18.86 -1.57
N PRO A 295 8.31 19.26 -0.35
CA PRO A 295 8.00 20.65 -0.05
C PRO A 295 9.29 21.48 -0.01
N SER A 296 9.29 22.65 -0.66
CA SER A 296 10.45 23.55 -0.78
C SER A 296 11.12 23.91 0.57
N ARG A 297 10.35 24.01 1.65
CA ARG A 297 10.88 24.28 3.00
C ARG A 297 11.80 23.17 3.56
N LEU A 298 11.82 21.99 2.95
CA LEU A 298 12.74 20.90 3.29
C LEU A 298 13.97 20.88 2.39
N GLU A 299 14.00 21.69 1.33
CA GLU A 299 15.17 21.85 0.44
C GLU A 299 16.19 22.85 1.00
N GLU A 300 15.81 23.67 1.99
CA GLU A 300 16.72 24.62 2.63
C GLU A 300 17.64 23.90 3.63
N PRO A 301 18.98 23.95 3.47
CA PRO A 301 19.88 23.47 4.49
C PRO A 301 19.67 24.28 5.77
N ILE A 302 19.54 23.59 6.91
CA ILE A 302 19.50 24.22 8.23
C ILE A 302 20.82 25.00 8.40
N VAL A 303 20.77 26.31 8.22
CA VAL A 303 21.86 27.20 8.60
C VAL A 303 21.87 27.22 10.12
N VAL A 304 22.75 26.42 10.72
CA VAL A 304 23.07 26.54 12.13
C VAL A 304 23.83 27.85 12.29
N GLU A 305 23.14 28.91 12.71
CA GLU A 305 23.82 30.10 13.23
C GLU A 305 24.52 29.70 14.53
N GLU A 306 25.85 29.56 14.48
CA GLU A 306 26.68 29.49 15.67
C GLU A 306 26.58 30.84 16.41
N SER A 307 25.94 30.83 17.58
CA SER A 307 25.96 31.92 18.56
C SER A 307 27.02 31.69 19.64
#